data_AF-A0A167WC91-F1
#
_entry.id   AF-A0A167WC91-F1
#
_cell.length_a   1.000
_cell.length_b   1.000
_cell.length_c   1.000
_cell.angle_alpha   90.00
_cell.angle_beta   90.00
_cell.angle_gamma   90.00
#
_symmetry.space_group_name_H-M   'P 1'
#
loop_
_entity.id
_entity.type
_entity.pdbx_description
1 polymer ?
#
loop_
_entity_poly.entity_id
_entity_poly.type
_entity_poly.pdbx_seq_one_letter_code
_entity_poly.pdbx_strand_id
1 'polypeptide(L)'
;MTIAKLKQIFFKKWHFWLLVTIAIFFSQADGISSTSSALSLWLKSTGHSVSSINTITTISPAVTIVWSLVNGILSDAFDIKPLLIAITAALNIFAGICLAIWNIPLGLKYFSYFFAGTADGIAAVLYAWANEICSRDAEERALTISAMNTVGNAFGAWIPLFVWKTTDAPRYYIGYNWAIALDVAMLITYSADLNGEWIIIAVPHGGYVCSLFYNVARTHMLTTHPKAHGGDPRPMAMHMSFLRRTFIGPAIFQVRDMKIGARTSTLHVALTQKDKKGEYIEEVVAYITITNFTNEDGPSQRFPFQLLPHDAPPPMPNFELLDSKRSDGAWVEFTPFRAKDSAPNASKQVEFFVPGTEKNSLKAFSKKGIAHEWAEAYWFPTVLMNVDIKKALPAEGVEWLHLQAQVRKVENGRFDVDIVVLDREGDIVALSTQVALMLPAARNLAGREKL
;
A
#
# COMPACT_ATOMS: atom_id res chain seq x y z
N MET A 1 -21.82 2.19 -27.84
CA MET A 1 -20.39 1.87 -27.68
C MET A 1 -19.72 1.45 -28.99
N THR A 2 -18.66 2.15 -29.40
CA THR A 2 -17.89 1.88 -30.64
C THR A 2 -16.75 0.87 -30.41
N ILE A 3 -16.25 0.24 -31.49
CA ILE A 3 -15.09 -0.68 -31.40
C ILE A 3 -13.84 0.01 -30.83
N ALA A 4 -13.64 1.29 -31.17
CA ALA A 4 -12.53 2.08 -30.62
C ALA A 4 -12.66 2.25 -29.09
N LYS A 5 -13.89 2.46 -28.60
CA LYS A 5 -14.18 2.58 -27.16
C LYS A 5 -13.97 1.27 -26.41
N LEU A 6 -14.40 0.14 -26.99
CA LEU A 6 -14.11 -1.19 -26.47
C LEU A 6 -12.61 -1.45 -26.35
N LYS A 7 -11.83 -1.15 -27.40
CA LYS A 7 -10.37 -1.27 -27.36
C LYS A 7 -9.76 -0.37 -26.28
N GLN A 8 -10.28 0.85 -26.10
CA GLN A 8 -9.81 1.74 -25.05
C GLN A 8 -10.06 1.15 -23.65
N ILE A 9 -11.26 0.62 -23.38
CA ILE A 9 -11.59 0.04 -22.09
C ILE A 9 -10.72 -1.21 -21.84
N PHE A 10 -10.68 -2.16 -22.77
CA PHE A 10 -9.93 -3.41 -22.56
C PHE A 10 -8.40 -3.24 -22.51
N PHE A 11 -7.82 -2.32 -23.29
CA PHE A 11 -6.36 -2.21 -23.41
C PHE A 11 -5.75 -1.03 -22.64
N LYS A 12 -6.55 -0.03 -22.22
CA LYS A 12 -6.03 1.16 -21.51
C LYS A 12 -6.59 1.35 -20.11
N LYS A 13 -7.70 0.69 -19.75
CA LYS A 13 -8.35 0.88 -18.44
C LYS A 13 -8.13 -0.35 -17.57
N TRP A 14 -7.11 -0.26 -16.71
CA TRP A 14 -6.71 -1.38 -15.86
C TRP A 14 -7.79 -1.77 -14.83
N HIS A 15 -8.60 -0.81 -14.39
CA HIS A 15 -9.62 -1.04 -13.37
C HIS A 15 -10.78 -1.92 -13.87
N PHE A 16 -11.03 -2.00 -15.20
CA PHE A 16 -11.98 -2.96 -15.77
C PHE A 16 -11.60 -4.40 -15.40
N TRP A 17 -10.36 -4.80 -15.70
CA TRP A 17 -9.88 -6.16 -15.43
C TRP A 17 -9.76 -6.45 -13.93
N LEU A 18 -9.39 -5.44 -13.13
CA LEU A 18 -9.40 -5.60 -11.68
C LEU A 18 -10.80 -5.90 -11.16
N LEU A 19 -11.79 -5.08 -11.52
CA LEU A 19 -13.17 -5.22 -11.05
C LEU A 19 -13.80 -6.54 -11.49
N VAL A 20 -13.55 -6.98 -12.73
CA VAL A 20 -13.99 -8.30 -13.21
C VAL A 20 -13.32 -9.43 -12.42
N THR A 21 -12.02 -9.32 -12.13
CA THR A 21 -11.30 -10.34 -11.35
C THR A 21 -11.80 -10.42 -9.92
N ILE A 22 -12.00 -9.27 -9.26
CA ILE A 22 -12.59 -9.22 -7.92
C ILE A 22 -14.00 -9.80 -7.92
N ALA A 23 -14.81 -9.54 -8.95
CA ALA A 23 -16.14 -10.13 -9.09
C ALA A 23 -16.09 -11.65 -9.23
N ILE A 24 -15.10 -12.21 -9.94
CA ILE A 24 -14.86 -13.66 -9.97
C ILE A 24 -14.52 -14.17 -8.57
N PHE A 25 -13.55 -13.55 -7.88
CA PHE A 25 -13.13 -14.00 -6.55
C PHE A 25 -14.29 -13.95 -5.56
N PHE A 26 -15.01 -12.84 -5.50
CA PHE A 26 -16.22 -12.68 -4.71
C PHE A 26 -17.25 -13.77 -5.03
N SER A 27 -17.65 -13.91 -6.30
CA SER A 27 -18.69 -14.86 -6.71
C SER A 27 -18.33 -16.31 -6.42
N GLN A 28 -17.04 -16.67 -6.41
CA GLN A 28 -16.59 -18.03 -6.17
C GLN A 28 -16.27 -18.30 -4.69
N ALA A 29 -15.82 -17.30 -3.93
CA ALA A 29 -15.63 -17.38 -2.48
C ALA A 29 -16.97 -17.51 -1.74
N ASP A 30 -18.03 -16.93 -2.32
CA ASP A 30 -19.42 -17.07 -1.89
C ASP A 30 -19.98 -18.51 -2.03
N GLY A 31 -19.18 -19.44 -2.56
CA GLY A 31 -19.52 -20.86 -2.64
C GLY A 31 -19.89 -21.49 -1.29
N ILE A 32 -19.37 -20.98 -0.18
CA ILE A 32 -19.61 -21.51 1.18
C ILE A 32 -21.07 -21.33 1.62
N SER A 33 -21.67 -20.19 1.29
CA SER A 33 -23.02 -19.76 1.67
C SER A 33 -24.07 -20.08 0.60
N SER A 34 -23.70 -19.92 -0.68
CA SER A 34 -24.54 -20.28 -1.83
C SER A 34 -24.75 -21.79 -1.98
N THR A 35 -23.90 -22.64 -1.37
CA THR A 35 -24.22 -24.05 -1.14
C THR A 35 -25.03 -24.24 0.13
N SER A 36 -26.28 -23.75 0.12
CA SER A 36 -27.30 -24.22 1.07
C SER A 36 -27.39 -25.76 1.09
N SER A 37 -26.94 -26.43 0.02
CA SER A 37 -26.72 -27.85 -0.09
C SER A 37 -25.71 -28.43 0.92
N ALA A 38 -24.62 -27.74 1.28
CA ALA A 38 -23.63 -28.28 2.22
C ALA A 38 -24.21 -28.40 3.64
N LEU A 39 -24.85 -27.34 4.12
CA LEU A 39 -25.60 -27.35 5.39
C LEU A 39 -26.73 -28.39 5.36
N SER A 40 -27.55 -28.43 4.29
CA SER A 40 -28.63 -29.40 4.16
C SER A 40 -28.13 -30.85 4.15
N LEU A 41 -27.03 -31.15 3.44
CA LEU A 41 -26.45 -32.49 3.36
C LEU A 41 -25.82 -32.91 4.68
N TRP A 42 -25.17 -31.98 5.38
CA TRP A 42 -24.68 -32.24 6.73
C TRP A 42 -25.83 -32.53 7.71
N LEU A 43 -26.89 -31.71 7.74
CA LEU A 43 -28.06 -31.94 8.59
C LEU A 43 -28.79 -33.25 8.26
N LYS A 44 -28.85 -33.61 6.97
CA LYS A 44 -29.37 -34.91 6.54
C LYS A 44 -28.50 -36.06 7.05
N SER A 45 -27.17 -35.91 7.03
CA SER A 45 -26.24 -36.91 7.55
C SER A 45 -26.33 -37.10 9.07
N THR A 46 -26.78 -36.08 9.81
CA THR A 46 -26.99 -36.12 11.26
C THR A 46 -28.42 -36.53 11.66
N GLY A 47 -29.27 -36.91 10.70
CA GLY A 47 -30.59 -37.48 10.95
C GLY A 47 -31.71 -36.47 11.20
N HIS A 48 -31.54 -35.19 10.83
CA HIS A 48 -32.61 -34.20 10.98
C HIS A 48 -33.78 -34.48 10.04
N SER A 49 -35.00 -34.17 10.51
CA SER A 49 -36.21 -34.24 9.67
C SER A 49 -36.16 -33.21 8.54
N VAL A 50 -36.87 -33.47 7.44
CA VAL A 50 -36.98 -32.52 6.31
C VAL A 50 -37.50 -31.16 6.77
N SER A 51 -38.46 -31.14 7.70
CA SER A 51 -39.00 -29.90 8.29
C SER A 51 -37.92 -29.12 9.05
N SER A 52 -37.13 -29.81 9.88
CA SER A 52 -36.02 -29.20 10.63
C SER A 52 -34.92 -28.66 9.71
N ILE A 53 -34.56 -29.41 8.66
CA ILE A 53 -33.58 -28.95 7.67
C ILE A 53 -34.04 -27.64 7.03
N ASN A 54 -35.28 -27.63 6.49
CA ASN A 54 -35.85 -26.44 5.86
C ASN A 54 -35.89 -25.23 6.79
N THR A 55 -36.14 -25.46 8.09
CA THR A 55 -36.18 -24.39 9.10
C THR A 55 -34.78 -23.87 9.46
N ILE A 56 -33.78 -24.75 9.57
CA ILE A 56 -32.42 -24.35 9.94
C ILE A 56 -31.74 -23.62 8.77
N THR A 57 -31.98 -24.06 7.54
CA THR A 57 -31.34 -23.47 6.35
C THR A 57 -31.79 -22.04 6.05
N THR A 58 -32.94 -21.59 6.57
CA THR A 58 -33.41 -20.20 6.39
C THR A 58 -32.62 -19.18 7.22
N ILE A 59 -31.81 -19.63 8.17
CA ILE A 59 -31.00 -18.75 9.01
C ILE A 59 -29.91 -18.05 8.18
N SER A 60 -29.28 -18.74 7.22
CA SER A 60 -28.19 -18.16 6.42
C SER A 60 -28.67 -16.95 5.60
N PRO A 61 -29.75 -17.02 4.80
CA PRO A 61 -30.30 -15.84 4.14
C PRO A 61 -30.68 -14.70 5.10
N ALA A 62 -31.15 -15.01 6.32
CA ALA A 62 -31.46 -13.99 7.32
C ALA A 62 -30.19 -13.23 7.77
N VAL A 63 -29.08 -13.94 7.98
CA VAL A 63 -27.76 -13.34 8.25
C VAL A 63 -27.33 -12.46 7.08
N THR A 64 -27.47 -12.95 5.84
CA THR A 64 -27.16 -12.18 4.63
C THR A 64 -27.94 -10.87 4.57
N ILE A 65 -29.24 -10.88 4.85
CA ILE A 65 -30.09 -9.67 4.85
C ILE A 65 -29.60 -8.66 5.88
N VAL A 66 -29.38 -9.10 7.12
CA VAL A 66 -28.92 -8.23 8.20
C VAL A 66 -27.54 -7.65 7.87
N TRP A 67 -26.60 -8.49 7.42
CA TRP A 67 -25.25 -8.05 7.07
C TRP A 67 -25.25 -7.11 5.86
N SER A 68 -26.11 -7.35 4.85
CA SER A 68 -26.27 -6.44 3.71
C SER A 68 -26.75 -5.06 4.13
N LEU A 69 -27.71 -4.98 5.07
CA LEU A 69 -28.21 -3.72 5.60
C LEU A 69 -27.13 -2.98 6.40
N VAL A 70 -26.42 -3.69 7.27
CA VAL A 70 -25.31 -3.11 8.05
C VAL A 70 -24.23 -2.57 7.12
N ASN A 71 -23.80 -3.37 6.14
CA ASN A 71 -22.79 -2.93 5.17
C ASN A 71 -23.28 -1.78 4.31
N GLY A 72 -24.54 -1.77 3.88
CA GLY A 72 -25.12 -0.64 3.14
C GLY A 72 -25.08 0.65 3.96
N ILE A 73 -25.55 0.59 5.21
CA ILE A 73 -25.54 1.76 6.12
C ILE A 73 -24.11 2.23 6.40
N LEU A 74 -23.18 1.33 6.70
CA LEU A 74 -21.78 1.69 6.98
C LEU A 74 -21.05 2.19 5.72
N SER A 75 -21.35 1.59 4.56
CA SER A 75 -20.85 2.01 3.25
C SER A 75 -21.27 3.45 2.95
N ASP A 76 -22.54 3.77 3.19
CA ASP A 76 -23.08 5.09 2.87
C ASP A 76 -22.69 6.13 3.92
N ALA A 77 -22.59 5.75 5.19
CA ALA A 77 -22.25 6.66 6.29
C ALA A 77 -20.75 7.01 6.35
N PHE A 78 -19.86 6.06 6.07
CA PHE A 78 -18.42 6.22 6.28
C PHE A 78 -17.59 6.07 5.00
N ASP A 79 -18.20 5.63 3.89
CA ASP A 79 -17.54 5.47 2.59
C ASP A 79 -16.26 4.59 2.64
N ILE A 80 -16.38 3.49 3.40
CA ILE A 80 -15.32 2.53 3.72
C ILE A 80 -15.47 1.20 2.95
N LYS A 81 -16.02 1.24 1.73
CA LYS A 81 -16.36 0.05 0.92
C LYS A 81 -15.23 -1.00 0.82
N PRO A 82 -13.95 -0.64 0.53
CA PRO A 82 -12.86 -1.62 0.51
C PRO A 82 -12.60 -2.28 1.86
N LEU A 83 -12.75 -1.54 2.96
CA LEU A 83 -12.61 -2.09 4.31
C LEU A 83 -13.75 -3.05 4.64
N LEU A 84 -14.99 -2.75 4.23
CA LEU A 84 -16.12 -3.66 4.41
C LEU A 84 -15.95 -4.96 3.62
N ILE A 85 -15.40 -4.86 2.40
CA ILE A 85 -15.01 -6.03 1.60
C ILE A 85 -13.93 -6.84 2.32
N ALA A 86 -12.90 -6.18 2.85
CA ALA A 86 -11.82 -6.85 3.58
C ALA A 86 -12.30 -7.50 4.89
N ILE A 87 -13.16 -6.83 5.66
CA ILE A 87 -13.77 -7.38 6.85
C ILE A 87 -14.58 -8.62 6.48
N THR A 88 -15.46 -8.53 5.47
CA THR A 88 -16.29 -9.66 5.06
C THR A 88 -15.44 -10.85 4.57
N ALA A 89 -14.37 -10.59 3.80
CA ALA A 89 -13.42 -11.63 3.40
C ALA A 89 -12.76 -12.30 4.61
N ALA A 90 -12.33 -11.53 5.63
CA ALA A 90 -11.75 -12.08 6.85
C ALA A 90 -12.76 -12.93 7.65
N LEU A 91 -14.01 -12.50 7.72
CA LEU A 91 -15.08 -13.27 8.35
C LEU A 91 -15.34 -14.59 7.60
N ASN A 92 -15.35 -14.55 6.27
CA ASN A 92 -15.55 -15.75 5.45
C ASN A 92 -14.35 -16.72 5.51
N ILE A 93 -13.12 -16.20 5.57
CA ILE A 93 -11.91 -17.00 5.82
C ILE A 93 -12.02 -17.74 7.16
N PHE A 94 -12.44 -17.04 8.23
CA PHE A 94 -12.62 -17.67 9.54
C PHE A 94 -13.65 -18.81 9.50
N ALA A 95 -14.81 -18.57 8.88
CA ALA A 95 -15.85 -19.58 8.69
C ALA A 95 -15.34 -20.78 7.86
N GLY A 96 -14.65 -20.49 6.76
CA GLY A 96 -14.03 -21.49 5.88
C GLY A 96 -13.01 -22.36 6.61
N ILE A 97 -12.12 -21.77 7.43
CA ILE A 97 -11.12 -22.50 8.23
C ILE A 97 -11.82 -23.46 9.20
N CYS A 98 -12.83 -22.98 9.92
CA CYS A 98 -13.58 -23.79 10.88
C CYS A 98 -14.25 -24.99 10.19
N LEU A 99 -14.86 -24.76 9.03
CA LEU A 99 -15.52 -25.81 8.25
C LEU A 99 -14.52 -26.78 7.59
N ALA A 100 -13.35 -26.30 7.18
CA ALA A 100 -12.26 -27.14 6.65
C ALA A 100 -11.67 -28.07 7.72
N ILE A 101 -11.50 -27.59 8.96
CA ILE A 101 -11.07 -28.40 10.11
C ILE A 101 -12.10 -29.50 10.40
N TRP A 102 -13.38 -29.21 10.20
CA TRP A 102 -14.54 -30.11 10.30
C TRP A 102 -14.85 -30.65 11.70
N ASN A 103 -13.85 -31.11 12.45
CA ASN A 103 -14.00 -31.66 13.79
C ASN A 103 -13.94 -30.55 14.83
N ILE A 104 -15.07 -29.84 14.98
CA ILE A 104 -15.23 -28.69 15.86
C ILE A 104 -16.48 -28.85 16.73
N PRO A 105 -16.61 -28.12 17.86
CA PRO A 105 -17.80 -28.15 18.70
C PRO A 105 -19.07 -27.84 17.89
N LEU A 106 -20.18 -28.50 18.24
CA LEU A 106 -21.44 -28.41 17.49
C LEU A 106 -21.91 -26.96 17.29
N GLY A 107 -21.84 -26.15 18.35
CA GLY A 107 -22.18 -24.72 18.28
C GLY A 107 -21.30 -23.94 17.32
N LEU A 108 -19.99 -24.22 17.29
CA LEU A 108 -19.06 -23.58 16.36
C LEU A 108 -19.32 -23.99 14.90
N LYS A 109 -19.76 -25.23 14.67
CA LYS A 109 -20.14 -25.70 13.33
C LYS A 109 -21.37 -24.97 12.81
N TYR A 110 -22.43 -24.87 13.62
CA TYR A 110 -23.62 -24.08 13.28
C TYR A 110 -23.29 -22.61 13.06
N PHE A 111 -22.50 -22.02 13.97
CA PHE A 111 -22.02 -20.64 13.81
C PHE A 111 -21.30 -20.45 12.49
N SER A 112 -20.33 -21.30 12.15
CA SER A 112 -19.55 -21.16 10.91
C SER A 112 -20.42 -21.24 9.65
N TYR A 113 -21.40 -22.14 9.61
CA TYR A 113 -22.35 -22.22 8.49
C TYR A 113 -23.22 -20.97 8.35
N PHE A 114 -23.75 -20.43 9.44
CA PHE A 114 -24.59 -19.23 9.38
C PHE A 114 -23.77 -17.97 9.12
N PHE A 115 -22.57 -17.92 9.69
CA PHE A 115 -21.66 -16.78 9.59
C PHE A 115 -21.06 -16.64 8.19
N ALA A 116 -20.88 -17.75 7.46
CA ALA A 116 -20.53 -17.71 6.04
C ALA A 116 -21.54 -16.93 5.19
N GLY A 117 -22.82 -16.85 5.58
CA GLY A 117 -23.84 -16.04 4.89
C GLY A 117 -23.55 -14.53 4.87
N THR A 118 -22.55 -14.06 5.62
CA THR A 118 -22.04 -12.69 5.51
C THR A 118 -21.35 -12.43 4.16
N ALA A 119 -20.81 -13.45 3.48
CA ALA A 119 -20.15 -13.31 2.19
C ALA A 119 -21.09 -12.74 1.12
N ASP A 120 -22.27 -13.32 0.89
CA ASP A 120 -23.23 -12.84 -0.12
C ASP A 120 -23.63 -11.37 0.12
N GLY A 121 -23.64 -10.94 1.39
CA GLY A 121 -24.10 -9.63 1.81
C GLY A 121 -23.21 -8.46 1.37
N ILE A 122 -22.01 -8.73 0.85
CA ILE A 122 -21.11 -7.69 0.35
C ILE A 122 -21.32 -7.36 -1.14
N ALA A 123 -22.10 -8.15 -1.88
CA ALA A 123 -22.32 -7.95 -3.31
C ALA A 123 -22.72 -6.51 -3.65
N ALA A 124 -23.69 -5.96 -2.92
CA ALA A 124 -24.19 -4.61 -3.12
C ALA A 124 -23.07 -3.55 -2.96
N VAL A 125 -22.23 -3.70 -1.94
CA VAL A 125 -21.09 -2.80 -1.70
C VAL A 125 -20.04 -2.93 -2.80
N LEU A 126 -19.76 -4.14 -3.27
CA LEU A 126 -18.81 -4.39 -4.36
C LEU A 126 -19.28 -3.73 -5.67
N TYR A 127 -20.55 -3.91 -6.04
CA TYR A 127 -21.11 -3.29 -7.25
C TYR A 127 -21.28 -1.78 -7.10
N ALA A 128 -21.57 -1.28 -5.89
CA ALA A 128 -21.55 0.17 -5.60
C ALA A 128 -20.14 0.75 -5.79
N TRP A 129 -19.12 0.07 -5.27
CA TRP A 129 -17.73 0.50 -5.43
C TRP A 129 -17.28 0.47 -6.91
N ALA A 130 -17.72 -0.54 -7.68
CA ALA A 130 -17.47 -0.59 -9.11
C ALA A 130 -18.18 0.54 -9.89
N ASN A 131 -19.41 0.89 -9.49
CA ASN A 131 -20.15 2.02 -10.04
C ASN A 131 -19.40 3.35 -9.82
N GLU A 132 -18.82 3.52 -8.64
CA GLU A 132 -18.00 4.69 -8.29
C GLU A 132 -16.74 4.75 -9.14
N ILE A 133 -15.93 3.68 -9.18
CA ILE A 133 -14.69 3.64 -9.97
C ILE A 133 -14.92 3.97 -11.46
N CYS A 134 -16.09 3.61 -11.99
CA CYS A 134 -16.45 3.84 -13.39
C CYS A 134 -17.33 5.09 -13.61
N SER A 135 -17.54 5.95 -12.61
CA SER A 135 -18.50 7.05 -12.66
C SER A 135 -18.26 8.05 -13.80
N ARG A 136 -17.00 8.17 -14.25
CA ARG A 136 -16.55 9.13 -15.27
C ARG A 136 -17.10 8.84 -16.67
N ASP A 137 -17.58 7.62 -16.93
CA ASP A 137 -18.08 7.23 -18.24
C ASP A 137 -19.21 6.20 -18.11
N ALA A 138 -20.40 6.61 -18.54
CA ALA A 138 -21.60 5.79 -18.44
C ALA A 138 -21.51 4.50 -19.28
N GLU A 139 -20.84 4.52 -20.44
CA GLU A 139 -20.64 3.32 -21.26
C GLU A 139 -19.65 2.35 -20.60
N GLU A 140 -18.56 2.89 -20.04
CA GLU A 140 -17.54 2.11 -19.31
C GLU A 140 -18.14 1.45 -18.06
N ARG A 141 -18.93 2.21 -17.29
CA ARG A 141 -19.62 1.70 -16.09
C ARG A 141 -20.59 0.59 -16.42
N ALA A 142 -21.47 0.80 -17.41
CA ALA A 142 -22.44 -0.21 -17.81
C ALA A 142 -21.75 -1.48 -18.31
N LEU A 143 -20.68 -1.36 -19.11
CA LEU A 143 -19.92 -2.50 -19.57
C LEU A 143 -19.21 -3.22 -18.41
N THR A 144 -18.59 -2.49 -17.49
CA THR A 144 -17.86 -3.08 -16.37
C THR A 144 -18.79 -3.87 -15.46
N ILE A 145 -19.93 -3.31 -15.08
CA ILE A 145 -20.89 -3.96 -14.18
C ILE A 145 -21.51 -5.20 -14.84
N SER A 146 -21.90 -5.08 -16.11
CA SER A 146 -22.43 -6.24 -16.86
C SER A 146 -21.37 -7.32 -17.03
N ALA A 147 -20.10 -6.97 -17.28
CA ALA A 147 -19.00 -7.91 -17.37
C ALA A 147 -18.71 -8.59 -16.03
N MET A 148 -18.67 -7.84 -14.93
CA MET A 148 -18.50 -8.39 -13.57
C MET A 148 -19.55 -9.45 -13.29
N ASN A 149 -20.82 -9.14 -13.53
CA ASN A 149 -21.92 -10.09 -13.30
C ASN A 149 -21.86 -11.30 -14.25
N THR A 150 -21.66 -11.05 -15.55
CA THR A 150 -21.63 -12.10 -16.57
C THR A 150 -20.49 -13.08 -16.33
N VAL A 151 -19.28 -12.56 -16.10
CA VAL A 151 -18.09 -13.40 -15.90
C VAL A 151 -18.15 -14.10 -14.55
N GLY A 152 -18.58 -13.43 -13.48
CA GLY A 152 -18.80 -14.07 -12.18
C GLY A 152 -19.73 -15.28 -12.29
N ASN A 153 -20.90 -15.09 -12.90
CA ASN A 153 -21.88 -16.16 -13.13
C ASN A 153 -21.35 -17.26 -14.07
N ALA A 154 -20.59 -16.90 -15.12
CA ALA A 154 -20.00 -17.87 -16.03
C ALA A 154 -19.03 -18.82 -15.31
N PHE A 155 -18.21 -18.29 -14.39
CA PHE A 155 -17.32 -19.11 -13.56
C PHE A 155 -18.10 -19.94 -12.53
N GLY A 156 -19.20 -19.40 -12.00
CA GLY A 156 -20.11 -20.12 -11.10
C GLY A 156 -20.81 -21.32 -11.73
N ALA A 157 -20.89 -21.41 -13.06
CA ALA A 157 -21.53 -22.54 -13.74
C ALA A 157 -20.68 -23.83 -13.71
N TRP A 158 -19.35 -23.71 -13.72
CA TRP A 158 -18.47 -24.88 -13.89
C TRP A 158 -17.50 -25.10 -12.73
N ILE A 159 -17.01 -24.06 -12.06
CA ILE A 159 -16.08 -24.23 -10.91
C ILE A 159 -16.67 -25.09 -9.80
N PRO A 160 -17.94 -24.90 -9.38
CA PRO A 160 -18.54 -25.74 -8.34
C PRO A 160 -18.55 -27.24 -8.66
N LEU A 161 -18.57 -27.63 -9.94
CA LEU A 161 -18.48 -29.04 -10.35
C LEU A 161 -17.14 -29.67 -9.98
N PHE A 162 -16.09 -28.87 -9.80
CA PHE A 162 -14.76 -29.32 -9.40
C PHE A 162 -14.53 -29.24 -7.90
N VAL A 163 -15.03 -28.18 -7.24
CA VAL A 163 -14.67 -27.87 -5.84
C VAL A 163 -15.77 -28.25 -4.83
N TRP A 164 -17.03 -28.33 -5.25
CA TRP A 164 -18.20 -28.67 -4.42
C TRP A 164 -18.84 -29.99 -4.86
N LYS A 165 -18.03 -31.03 -5.09
CA LYS A 165 -18.52 -32.34 -5.56
C LYS A 165 -19.39 -33.02 -4.51
N THR A 166 -20.52 -33.59 -4.93
CA THR A 166 -21.43 -34.33 -4.03
C THR A 166 -20.79 -35.57 -3.41
N THR A 167 -19.73 -36.12 -4.03
CA THR A 167 -18.91 -37.20 -3.46
C THR A 167 -18.15 -36.78 -2.20
N ASP A 168 -17.85 -35.49 -2.06
CA ASP A 168 -17.07 -34.94 -0.96
C ASP A 168 -17.98 -34.48 0.19
N ALA A 169 -19.30 -34.60 0.00
CA ALA A 169 -20.28 -34.31 1.02
C ALA A 169 -20.14 -35.28 2.21
N PRO A 170 -20.39 -34.81 3.45
CA PRO A 170 -20.83 -33.47 3.82
C PRO A 170 -19.67 -32.48 4.11
N ARG A 171 -18.40 -32.89 3.96
CA ARG A 171 -17.24 -32.12 4.43
C ARG A 171 -16.69 -31.12 3.41
N TYR A 172 -16.80 -31.36 2.11
CA TYR A 172 -16.38 -30.42 1.06
C TYR A 172 -14.99 -29.75 1.29
N TYR A 173 -14.00 -30.55 1.72
CA TYR A 173 -12.69 -30.02 2.12
C TYR A 173 -12.00 -29.19 1.02
N ILE A 174 -12.16 -29.59 -0.24
CA ILE A 174 -11.62 -28.85 -1.39
C ILE A 174 -12.34 -27.50 -1.55
N GLY A 175 -13.67 -27.49 -1.46
CA GLY A 175 -14.50 -26.29 -1.57
C GLY A 175 -14.16 -25.23 -0.52
N TYR A 176 -14.01 -25.62 0.75
CA TYR A 176 -13.65 -24.68 1.80
C TYR A 176 -12.26 -24.08 1.62
N ASN A 177 -11.25 -24.89 1.26
CA ASN A 177 -9.90 -24.37 1.00
C ASN A 177 -9.83 -23.48 -0.25
N TRP A 178 -10.64 -23.81 -1.27
CA TRP A 178 -10.78 -22.99 -2.47
C TRP A 178 -11.34 -21.61 -2.16
N ALA A 179 -12.42 -21.54 -1.37
CA ALA A 179 -13.01 -20.27 -0.96
C ALA A 179 -12.03 -19.43 -0.12
N ILE A 180 -11.33 -20.05 0.85
CA ILE A 180 -10.28 -19.36 1.63
C ILE A 180 -9.21 -18.76 0.72
N ALA A 181 -8.73 -19.52 -0.28
CA ALA A 181 -7.69 -19.04 -1.19
C ALA A 181 -8.14 -17.82 -2.01
N LEU A 182 -9.41 -17.79 -2.43
CA LEU A 182 -9.98 -16.67 -3.18
C LEU A 182 -10.19 -15.43 -2.31
N ASP A 183 -10.66 -15.59 -1.07
CA ASP A 183 -10.77 -14.48 -0.11
C ASP A 183 -9.40 -13.91 0.24
N VAL A 184 -8.39 -14.77 0.43
CA VAL A 184 -7.00 -14.33 0.63
C VAL A 184 -6.51 -13.55 -0.59
N ALA A 185 -6.75 -14.03 -1.81
CA ALA A 185 -6.38 -13.31 -3.03
C ALA A 185 -7.07 -11.95 -3.16
N MET A 186 -8.32 -11.84 -2.71
CA MET A 186 -9.05 -10.57 -2.66
C MET A 186 -8.47 -9.60 -1.62
N LEU A 187 -7.93 -10.11 -0.52
CA LEU A 187 -7.26 -9.32 0.53
C LEU A 187 -5.84 -8.84 0.16
N ILE A 188 -5.25 -9.28 -0.96
CA ILE A 188 -3.95 -8.78 -1.47
C ILE A 188 -4.12 -7.38 -2.13
N THR A 189 -4.85 -6.50 -1.45
CA THR A 189 -4.90 -5.05 -1.69
C THR A 189 -4.35 -4.38 -0.44
N TYR A 190 -3.21 -3.70 -0.52
CA TYR A 190 -2.56 -3.15 0.67
C TYR A 190 -3.16 -1.77 0.98
N SER A 191 -3.64 -1.56 2.20
CA SER A 191 -4.10 -0.24 2.65
C SER A 191 -3.14 0.34 3.69
N ALA A 192 -2.96 1.65 3.68
CA ALA A 192 -2.29 2.38 4.75
C ALA A 192 -3.11 3.61 5.13
N ASP A 193 -2.96 4.07 6.38
CA ASP A 193 -3.46 5.36 6.82
C ASP A 193 -2.29 6.34 6.99
N LEU A 194 -2.26 7.40 6.19
CA LEU A 194 -1.15 8.35 6.20
C LEU A 194 -1.29 9.28 7.42
N ASN A 195 -0.44 9.06 8.42
CA ASN A 195 -0.42 9.81 9.68
C ASN A 195 -0.03 11.29 9.49
N GLY A 196 -0.77 12.17 10.16
CA GLY A 196 -0.53 13.61 10.21
C GLY A 196 0.78 14.04 10.88
N GLU A 197 1.45 13.17 11.64
CA GLU A 197 2.75 13.46 12.26
C GLU A 197 3.89 13.56 11.24
N TRP A 198 3.74 12.90 10.10
CA TRP A 198 4.76 12.80 9.04
C TRP A 198 4.50 13.76 7.88
N ILE A 199 3.90 14.93 8.14
CA ILE A 199 3.61 15.94 7.12
C ILE A 199 4.68 17.02 7.04
N ILE A 200 4.80 17.66 5.88
CA ILE A 200 5.43 18.96 5.72
C ILE A 200 4.34 19.96 5.32
N ILE A 201 4.11 20.94 6.19
CA ILE A 201 3.01 21.92 6.11
C ILE A 201 1.64 21.24 6.19
N ALA A 202 1.13 20.71 5.08
CA ALA A 202 -0.19 20.08 4.98
C ALA A 202 -0.17 18.75 4.19
N VAL A 203 1.00 18.34 3.68
CA VAL A 203 1.14 17.20 2.77
C VAL A 203 2.04 16.16 3.42
N PRO A 204 1.68 14.85 3.40
CA PRO A 204 2.58 13.78 3.83
C PRO A 204 3.94 13.88 3.15
N HIS A 205 5.01 13.73 3.94
CA HIS A 205 6.38 13.86 3.46
C HIS A 205 6.71 12.81 2.39
N GLY A 206 7.39 13.20 1.31
CA GLY A 206 7.74 12.29 0.21
C GLY A 206 8.59 11.10 0.66
N GLY A 207 9.51 11.30 1.61
CA GLY A 207 10.29 10.22 2.20
C GLY A 207 9.47 9.25 3.07
N TYR A 208 8.42 9.76 3.74
CA TYR A 208 7.47 8.90 4.46
C TYR A 208 6.62 8.06 3.48
N VAL A 209 6.14 8.68 2.39
CA VAL A 209 5.45 7.91 1.33
C VAL A 209 6.39 6.86 0.73
N CYS A 210 7.66 7.20 0.49
CA CYS A 210 8.68 6.26 0.01
C CYS A 210 8.86 5.06 0.93
N SER A 211 8.87 5.24 2.25
CA SER A 211 9.01 4.12 3.19
C SER A 211 7.78 3.21 3.18
N LEU A 212 6.58 3.75 2.93
CA LEU A 212 5.38 2.92 2.72
C LEU A 212 5.51 2.07 1.45
N PHE A 213 6.01 2.62 0.35
CA PHE A 213 6.27 1.85 -0.88
C PHE A 213 7.29 0.73 -0.64
N TYR A 214 8.37 1.01 0.09
CA TYR A 214 9.35 0.00 0.51
C TYR A 214 8.68 -1.13 1.30
N ASN A 215 7.88 -0.78 2.31
CA ASN A 215 7.21 -1.76 3.18
C ASN A 215 6.16 -2.58 2.45
N VAL A 216 5.36 -1.96 1.58
CA VAL A 216 4.36 -2.66 0.75
C VAL A 216 5.04 -3.65 -0.19
N ALA A 217 6.13 -3.24 -0.85
CA ALA A 217 6.87 -4.10 -1.76
C ALA A 217 7.47 -5.31 -1.04
N ARG A 218 8.08 -5.09 0.14
CA ARG A 218 8.63 -6.17 0.98
C ARG A 218 7.54 -7.10 1.49
N THR A 219 6.46 -6.55 2.03
CA THR A 219 5.31 -7.31 2.53
C THR A 219 4.74 -8.18 1.41
N HIS A 220 4.55 -7.62 0.22
CA HIS A 220 4.05 -8.35 -0.93
C HIS A 220 4.90 -9.54 -1.33
N MET A 221 6.22 -9.38 -1.33
CA MET A 221 7.13 -10.48 -1.63
C MET A 221 7.09 -11.56 -0.53
N LEU A 222 7.01 -11.19 0.74
CA LEU A 222 6.93 -12.14 1.84
C LEU A 222 5.60 -12.91 1.86
N THR A 223 4.49 -12.26 1.51
CA THR A 223 3.15 -12.88 1.54
C THR A 223 2.85 -13.67 0.27
N THR A 224 3.12 -13.10 -0.91
CA THR A 224 2.73 -13.66 -2.20
C THR A 224 3.81 -14.59 -2.76
N HIS A 225 5.09 -14.33 -2.47
CA HIS A 225 6.24 -15.06 -3.00
C HIS A 225 7.21 -15.52 -1.90
N PRO A 226 6.75 -16.24 -0.85
CA PRO A 226 7.54 -16.51 0.36
C PRO A 226 8.86 -17.28 0.13
N LYS A 227 8.98 -17.99 -0.99
CA LYS A 227 10.19 -18.73 -1.38
C LYS A 227 11.17 -17.90 -2.22
N ALA A 228 10.73 -16.76 -2.76
CA ALA A 228 11.60 -15.88 -3.53
C ALA A 228 12.63 -15.22 -2.61
N HIS A 229 13.81 -14.93 -3.15
CA HIS A 229 14.86 -14.16 -2.45
C HIS A 229 15.28 -14.75 -1.10
N GLY A 230 15.18 -16.08 -0.94
CA GLY A 230 15.63 -16.76 0.28
C GLY A 230 14.90 -16.34 1.57
N GLY A 231 13.70 -15.74 1.46
CA GLY A 231 12.90 -15.31 2.62
C GLY A 231 13.25 -13.93 3.20
N ASP A 232 14.23 -13.20 2.65
CA ASP A 232 14.47 -11.79 3.00
C ASP A 232 14.49 -10.88 1.75
N PRO A 233 13.35 -10.70 1.07
CA PRO A 233 13.25 -9.78 -0.06
C PRO A 233 13.41 -8.33 0.44
N ARG A 234 14.34 -7.59 -0.17
CA ARG A 234 14.54 -6.16 0.09
C ARG A 234 14.56 -5.35 -1.20
N PRO A 235 13.85 -4.20 -1.26
CA PRO A 235 14.08 -3.22 -2.32
C PRO A 235 15.55 -2.82 -2.41
N MET A 236 16.11 -2.93 -3.61
CA MET A 236 17.44 -2.44 -3.97
C MET A 236 17.37 -1.13 -4.75
N ALA A 237 16.35 -0.96 -5.58
CA ALA A 237 16.14 0.25 -6.34
C ALA A 237 14.66 0.61 -6.38
N MET A 238 14.33 1.89 -6.21
CA MET A 238 12.97 2.41 -6.30
C MET A 238 12.96 3.64 -7.20
N HIS A 239 12.18 3.58 -8.28
CA HIS A 239 11.93 4.70 -9.18
C HIS A 239 10.51 5.19 -8.96
N MET A 240 10.35 6.38 -8.41
CA MET A 240 9.06 6.93 -7.98
C MET A 240 8.70 8.19 -8.76
N SER A 241 7.44 8.28 -9.18
CA SER A 241 6.85 9.49 -9.78
C SER A 241 5.71 9.98 -8.90
N PHE A 242 5.84 11.20 -8.40
CA PHE A 242 4.83 11.90 -7.61
C PHE A 242 3.93 12.66 -8.58
N LEU A 243 2.87 11.98 -9.03
CA LEU A 243 1.96 12.52 -10.04
C LEU A 243 1.17 13.69 -9.46
N ARG A 244 0.84 13.61 -8.18
CA ARG A 244 -0.06 14.51 -7.45
C ARG A 244 0.27 14.48 -5.96
N ARG A 245 -0.39 15.35 -5.18
CA ARG A 245 -0.16 15.48 -3.74
C ARG A 245 -0.92 14.40 -2.98
N THR A 246 -0.26 13.69 -2.10
CA THR A 246 -0.92 12.82 -1.12
C THR A 246 -1.58 13.65 -0.01
N PHE A 247 -2.48 13.01 0.73
CA PHE A 247 -3.20 13.60 1.86
C PHE A 247 -3.13 12.68 3.08
N ILE A 248 -3.27 13.28 4.27
CA ILE A 248 -3.50 12.54 5.51
C ILE A 248 -4.77 11.70 5.34
N GLY A 249 -4.75 10.47 5.83
CA GLY A 249 -5.89 9.57 5.75
C GLY A 249 -5.62 8.33 4.88
N PRO A 250 -6.69 7.58 4.58
CA PRO A 250 -6.59 6.30 3.89
C PRO A 250 -5.94 6.42 2.50
N ALA A 251 -5.07 5.45 2.20
CA ALA A 251 -4.47 5.22 0.90
C ALA A 251 -4.49 3.72 0.57
N ILE A 252 -4.69 3.43 -0.71
CA ILE A 252 -4.70 2.06 -1.23
C ILE A 252 -3.51 1.89 -2.16
N PHE A 253 -2.71 0.86 -1.91
CA PHE A 253 -1.61 0.45 -2.74
C PHE A 253 -2.00 -0.77 -3.57
N GLN A 254 -1.69 -0.69 -4.85
CA GLN A 254 -1.86 -1.76 -5.80
C GLN A 254 -0.49 -2.22 -6.27
N VAL A 255 -0.22 -3.50 -6.10
CA VAL A 255 1.06 -4.11 -6.50
C VAL A 255 0.83 -5.01 -7.70
N ARG A 256 1.70 -4.90 -8.71
CA ARG A 256 1.75 -5.79 -9.86
C ARG A 256 3.14 -6.39 -9.98
N ASP A 257 3.19 -7.70 -10.13
CA ASP A 257 4.43 -8.43 -10.41
C ASP A 257 4.80 -8.21 -11.88
N MET A 258 5.82 -7.39 -12.13
CA MET A 258 6.32 -7.18 -13.50
C MET A 258 7.26 -8.32 -13.91
N LYS A 259 8.07 -8.79 -12.96
CA LYS A 259 8.97 -9.92 -13.13
C LYS A 259 9.30 -10.52 -11.77
N ILE A 260 9.12 -11.82 -11.60
CA ILE A 260 9.65 -12.56 -10.44
C ILE A 260 10.85 -13.38 -10.89
N GLY A 261 12.02 -13.09 -10.35
CA GLY A 261 13.28 -13.72 -10.74
C GLY A 261 14.05 -14.25 -9.56
N ALA A 262 14.96 -15.21 -9.81
CA ALA A 262 15.77 -15.84 -8.77
C ALA A 262 16.76 -14.88 -8.10
N ARG A 263 17.33 -13.94 -8.85
CA ARG A 263 18.25 -12.90 -8.34
C ARG A 263 17.53 -11.58 -8.05
N THR A 264 16.72 -11.13 -8.99
CA THR A 264 16.00 -9.86 -8.87
C THR A 264 14.54 -10.04 -9.29
N SER A 265 13.63 -9.42 -8.56
CA SER A 265 12.24 -9.22 -8.96
C SER A 265 11.97 -7.74 -9.23
N THR A 266 10.97 -7.44 -10.05
CA THR A 266 10.52 -6.08 -10.32
C THR A 266 9.02 -6.00 -10.09
N LEU A 267 8.61 -5.03 -9.28
CA LEU A 267 7.22 -4.73 -8.95
C LEU A 267 6.85 -3.36 -9.50
N HIS A 268 5.62 -3.22 -9.98
CA HIS A 268 4.98 -1.93 -10.20
C HIS A 268 3.98 -1.69 -9.08
N VAL A 269 4.13 -0.58 -8.37
CA VAL A 269 3.29 -0.22 -7.22
C VAL A 269 2.62 1.12 -7.50
N ALA A 270 1.33 1.24 -7.25
CA ALA A 270 0.58 2.49 -7.36
C ALA A 270 -0.14 2.81 -6.05
N LEU A 271 0.03 4.02 -5.53
CA LEU A 271 -0.70 4.56 -4.39
C LEU A 271 -1.85 5.40 -4.92
N THR A 272 -3.07 5.06 -4.48
CA THR A 272 -4.30 5.77 -4.80
C THR A 272 -4.95 6.35 -3.56
N GLN A 273 -5.50 7.56 -3.69
CA GLN A 273 -6.35 8.18 -2.67
C GLN A 273 -7.61 8.73 -3.33
N LYS A 274 -8.69 8.82 -2.55
CA LYS A 274 -9.94 9.41 -3.02
C LYS A 274 -9.72 10.86 -3.39
N ASP A 275 -10.32 11.31 -4.48
CA ASP A 275 -10.38 12.68 -4.95
C ASP A 275 -11.51 13.49 -4.30
N LYS A 276 -11.65 14.78 -4.61
CA LYS A 276 -12.76 15.58 -4.05
C LYS A 276 -14.14 15.01 -4.38
N LYS A 277 -14.24 14.30 -5.50
CA LYS A 277 -15.46 13.67 -5.99
C LYS A 277 -15.64 12.26 -5.41
N GLY A 278 -14.77 11.85 -4.48
CA GLY A 278 -14.74 10.51 -3.89
C GLY A 278 -14.00 9.47 -4.75
N GLU A 279 -13.43 9.86 -5.89
CA GLU A 279 -12.86 8.93 -6.87
C GLU A 279 -11.42 8.56 -6.53
N TYR A 280 -11.07 7.27 -6.51
CA TYR A 280 -9.68 6.89 -6.33
C TYR A 280 -8.82 7.32 -7.53
N ILE A 281 -7.82 8.15 -7.27
CA ILE A 281 -6.84 8.59 -8.27
C ILE A 281 -5.44 8.20 -7.83
N GLU A 282 -4.59 7.88 -8.81
CA GLU A 282 -3.17 7.58 -8.56
C GLU A 282 -2.45 8.85 -8.12
N GLU A 283 -1.96 8.90 -6.89
CA GLU A 283 -1.19 10.04 -6.39
C GLU A 283 0.31 9.83 -6.65
N VAL A 284 0.78 8.59 -6.47
CA VAL A 284 2.19 8.20 -6.65
C VAL A 284 2.27 6.82 -7.32
N VAL A 285 3.22 6.65 -8.23
CA VAL A 285 3.53 5.35 -8.86
C VAL A 285 5.01 5.06 -8.75
N ALA A 286 5.37 3.78 -8.65
CA ALA A 286 6.75 3.35 -8.51
C ALA A 286 7.05 2.03 -9.24
N TYR A 287 8.25 1.93 -9.78
CA TYR A 287 8.87 0.65 -10.15
C TYR A 287 9.94 0.30 -9.12
N ILE A 288 9.83 -0.88 -8.53
CA ILE A 288 10.67 -1.31 -7.41
C ILE A 288 11.37 -2.60 -7.79
N THR A 289 12.70 -2.58 -7.74
CA THR A 289 13.53 -3.77 -7.92
C THR A 289 13.85 -4.36 -6.55
N ILE A 290 13.51 -5.63 -6.37
CA ILE A 290 13.72 -6.41 -5.15
C ILE A 290 14.88 -7.37 -5.38
N THR A 291 15.73 -7.54 -4.37
CA THR A 291 16.81 -8.53 -4.31
C THR A 291 16.88 -9.14 -2.91
N ASN A 292 17.87 -9.99 -2.67
CA ASN A 292 18.38 -10.31 -1.35
C ASN A 292 19.88 -10.00 -1.28
N PHE A 293 20.24 -8.96 -0.51
CA PHE A 293 21.62 -8.49 -0.35
C PHE A 293 22.58 -9.56 0.24
N THR A 294 22.07 -10.60 0.89
CA THR A 294 22.91 -11.68 1.45
C THR A 294 23.27 -12.77 0.45
N ASN A 295 22.53 -12.89 -0.66
CA ASN A 295 22.73 -13.91 -1.69
C ASN A 295 23.41 -13.35 -2.95
N GLU A 296 23.94 -12.12 -2.90
CA GLU A 296 24.64 -11.49 -4.00
C GLU A 296 26.14 -11.81 -3.94
N ASP A 297 26.63 -12.49 -4.99
CA ASP A 297 28.07 -12.74 -5.20
C ASP A 297 28.60 -11.84 -6.32
N GLY A 298 29.71 -11.14 -6.08
CA GLY A 298 30.34 -10.29 -7.08
C GLY A 298 31.55 -9.50 -6.57
N PRO A 299 32.34 -8.89 -7.48
CA PRO A 299 33.47 -8.06 -7.09
C PRO A 299 33.00 -6.83 -6.32
N SER A 300 33.68 -6.55 -5.21
CA SER A 300 33.44 -5.35 -4.38
C SER A 300 34.68 -4.45 -4.46
N GLN A 301 34.47 -3.18 -4.83
CA GLN A 301 35.53 -2.18 -4.89
C GLN A 301 34.99 -0.87 -4.32
N ARG A 302 35.72 -0.29 -3.36
CA ARG A 302 35.46 1.06 -2.89
C ARG A 302 36.16 2.04 -3.82
N PHE A 303 35.43 3.05 -4.26
CA PHE A 303 36.00 4.17 -5.00
C PHE A 303 35.95 5.40 -4.10
N PRO A 304 37.04 6.18 -4.02
CA PRO A 304 37.01 7.44 -3.30
C PRO A 304 35.98 8.34 -3.99
N PHE A 305 35.11 8.96 -3.19
CA PHE A 305 34.05 9.83 -3.66
C PHE A 305 34.17 11.17 -2.93
N GLN A 306 34.15 12.27 -3.70
CA GLN A 306 34.18 13.64 -3.17
C GLN A 306 33.11 14.48 -3.88
N LEU A 307 32.11 14.93 -3.12
CA LEU A 307 31.05 15.83 -3.59
C LEU A 307 31.59 17.26 -3.71
N LEU A 308 32.23 17.56 -4.84
CA LEU A 308 32.84 18.87 -5.19
C LEU A 308 33.93 19.38 -4.21
N PRO A 309 34.82 20.29 -4.65
CA PRO A 309 35.81 20.91 -3.78
C PRO A 309 35.15 22.09 -3.07
N HIS A 310 34.51 21.86 -1.92
CA HIS A 310 34.52 22.88 -0.87
C HIS A 310 35.78 22.64 -0.01
N ASP A 311 36.27 23.66 0.69
CA ASP A 311 37.36 23.57 1.67
C ASP A 311 37.27 22.27 2.50
N ALA A 312 38.44 21.73 2.92
CA ALA A 312 38.59 20.41 3.54
C ALA A 312 37.33 19.92 4.29
N PRO A 313 36.82 18.71 3.98
CA PRO A 313 35.58 18.21 4.57
C PRO A 313 35.64 18.31 6.09
N PRO A 314 34.53 18.64 6.77
CA PRO A 314 34.52 18.71 8.22
C PRO A 314 35.02 17.39 8.80
N PRO A 315 35.74 17.42 9.94
CA PRO A 315 36.25 16.21 10.58
C PRO A 315 35.08 15.28 10.91
N MET A 316 35.35 13.96 10.97
CA MET A 316 34.33 12.98 11.35
C MET A 316 33.70 13.36 12.71
N PRO A 317 32.37 13.23 12.85
CA PRO A 317 31.69 13.56 14.10
C PRO A 317 32.15 12.68 15.26
N ASN A 318 32.25 13.26 16.45
CA ASN A 318 32.34 12.50 17.70
C ASN A 318 30.93 12.23 18.22
N PHE A 319 30.40 11.04 17.91
CA PHE A 319 29.03 10.65 18.25
C PHE A 319 28.73 10.69 19.76
N GLU A 320 29.67 10.31 20.63
CA GLU A 320 29.48 10.35 22.09
C GLU A 320 29.27 11.77 22.62
N LEU A 321 30.00 12.74 22.05
CA LEU A 321 29.84 14.16 22.40
C LEU A 321 28.54 14.74 21.82
N LEU A 322 28.11 14.28 20.63
CA LEU A 322 26.84 14.68 20.06
C LEU A 322 25.66 14.17 20.88
N ASP A 323 25.70 12.94 21.37
CA ASP A 323 24.65 12.38 22.22
C ASP A 323 24.54 13.13 23.55
N SER A 324 25.69 13.34 24.21
CA SER A 324 25.72 13.91 25.56
C SER A 324 25.59 15.43 25.61
N LYS A 325 26.17 16.15 24.65
CA LYS A 325 26.28 17.62 24.66
C LYS A 325 25.56 18.30 23.50
N ARG A 326 25.01 17.53 22.55
CA ARG A 326 24.40 18.06 21.32
C ARG A 326 25.37 18.88 20.45
N SER A 327 26.67 18.75 20.70
CA SER A 327 27.78 19.34 19.94
C SER A 327 29.12 18.71 20.33
N ASP A 328 30.01 18.59 19.37
CA ASP A 328 31.40 18.12 19.56
C ASP A 328 32.46 19.21 19.25
N GLY A 329 32.03 20.44 18.99
CA GLY A 329 32.88 21.57 18.60
C GLY A 329 33.11 21.72 17.09
N ALA A 330 32.90 20.68 16.29
CA ALA A 330 32.90 20.75 14.81
C ALA A 330 31.50 20.56 14.22
N TRP A 331 30.63 19.89 14.95
CA TRP A 331 29.25 19.59 14.64
C TRP A 331 28.35 20.07 15.78
N VAL A 332 27.14 20.46 15.42
CA VAL A 332 26.15 20.98 16.37
C VAL A 332 24.76 20.62 15.93
N GLU A 333 23.89 20.38 16.90
CA GLU A 333 22.46 20.16 16.67
C GLU A 333 21.85 21.31 15.88
N PHE A 334 21.10 20.93 14.85
CA PHE A 334 20.36 21.81 13.98
C PHE A 334 18.89 21.45 14.00
N THR A 335 18.04 22.46 14.16
CA THR A 335 16.61 22.30 14.00
C THR A 335 16.19 22.92 12.67
N PRO A 336 15.74 22.12 11.67
CA PRO A 336 15.28 22.65 10.40
C PRO A 336 14.19 23.71 10.55
N PHE A 337 14.21 24.70 9.67
CA PHE A 337 13.27 25.83 9.63
C PHE A 337 11.82 25.36 9.48
N ARG A 338 11.17 25.08 10.62
CA ARG A 338 9.71 25.07 10.86
C ARG A 338 9.31 24.66 12.30
N ALA A 339 10.25 24.52 13.23
CA ALA A 339 9.94 24.33 14.64
C ALA A 339 9.54 25.65 15.34
N LYS A 340 8.53 26.37 14.81
CA LYS A 340 7.66 27.19 15.68
C LYS A 340 6.52 26.28 16.11
N ASP A 341 6.12 26.38 17.38
CA ASP A 341 5.40 25.39 18.19
C ASP A 341 4.02 24.89 17.71
N SER A 342 3.62 25.09 16.45
CA SER A 342 2.21 24.97 16.04
C SER A 342 1.87 24.03 14.87
N ALA A 343 2.78 23.17 14.40
CA ALA A 343 2.39 22.09 13.46
C ALA A 343 3.09 20.75 13.71
N PRO A 344 2.38 19.61 13.56
CA PRO A 344 3.01 18.30 13.44
C PRO A 344 3.87 18.28 12.18
N ASN A 345 5.10 17.77 12.28
CA ASN A 345 6.06 17.85 11.18
C ASN A 345 6.99 16.64 11.20
N ALA A 346 7.20 16.03 10.04
CA ALA A 346 8.18 14.97 9.84
C ALA A 346 9.58 15.34 10.36
N SER A 347 9.93 16.64 10.35
CA SER A 347 11.22 17.11 10.87
C SER A 347 11.39 16.98 12.38
N LYS A 348 10.32 16.72 13.15
CA LYS A 348 10.41 16.45 14.60
C LYS A 348 10.72 14.98 14.91
N GLN A 349 10.63 14.12 13.89
CA GLN A 349 10.87 12.68 14.02
C GLN A 349 12.34 12.31 13.78
N VAL A 350 13.18 13.30 13.40
CA VAL A 350 14.58 13.11 13.05
C VAL A 350 15.39 14.24 13.65
N GLU A 351 16.53 13.89 14.23
CA GLU A 351 17.50 14.83 14.75
C GLU A 351 18.55 15.14 13.68
N PHE A 352 18.88 16.42 13.49
CA PHE A 352 19.87 16.84 12.52
C PHE A 352 21.07 17.43 13.24
N PHE A 353 22.26 17.07 12.76
CA PHE A 353 23.52 17.66 13.17
C PHE A 353 24.23 18.15 11.92
N VAL A 354 24.73 19.38 11.97
CA VAL A 354 25.39 20.01 10.82
C VAL A 354 26.78 20.49 11.21
N PRO A 355 27.70 20.61 10.25
CA PRO A 355 29.01 21.20 10.52
C PRO A 355 28.83 22.64 11.01
N GLY A 356 29.56 23.03 12.06
CA GLY A 356 29.53 24.38 12.62
C GLY A 356 29.75 24.40 14.13
N THR A 357 30.18 25.56 14.64
CA THR A 357 30.52 25.79 16.06
C THR A 357 29.38 26.39 16.88
N GLU A 358 28.31 26.88 16.24
CA GLU A 358 27.18 27.54 16.91
C GLU A 358 25.83 26.89 16.58
N LYS A 359 24.95 26.77 17.57
CA LYS A 359 23.58 26.26 17.39
C LYS A 359 22.83 27.15 16.39
N ASN A 360 22.25 26.56 15.34
CA ASN A 360 21.65 27.26 14.18
C ASN A 360 22.64 28.00 13.26
N SER A 361 23.90 27.58 13.19
CA SER A 361 24.96 28.09 12.29
C SER A 361 24.68 27.97 10.79
N LEU A 362 23.54 27.43 10.34
CA LEU A 362 23.12 27.54 8.95
C LEU A 362 22.89 29.01 8.49
N LYS A 363 22.76 29.96 9.43
CA LYS A 363 22.92 31.40 9.13
C LYS A 363 24.31 31.74 8.54
N ALA A 364 25.36 31.00 8.91
CA ALA A 364 26.73 31.19 8.46
C ALA A 364 27.05 30.45 7.14
N PHE A 365 26.46 29.27 6.89
CA PHE A 365 26.55 28.59 5.58
C PHE A 365 25.75 29.33 4.49
N SER A 366 24.72 30.07 4.89
CA SER A 366 24.08 31.11 4.10
C SER A 366 24.99 32.35 4.03
N LYS A 367 26.10 32.29 3.29
CA LYS A 367 26.93 33.48 3.04
C LYS A 367 26.19 34.63 2.33
N LYS A 368 24.93 34.44 1.93
CA LYS A 368 23.88 35.44 1.67
C LYS A 368 22.51 34.80 1.97
N GLY A 369 21.62 35.46 2.73
CA GLY A 369 20.32 35.02 3.28
C GLY A 369 19.27 34.33 2.37
N ILE A 370 19.63 33.96 1.15
CA ILE A 370 18.75 33.53 0.06
C ILE A 370 18.07 32.18 0.37
N ALA A 371 18.80 31.21 0.93
CA ALA A 371 18.22 29.89 1.22
C ALA A 371 17.14 29.93 2.32
N HIS A 372 17.33 30.79 3.33
CA HIS A 372 16.35 31.01 4.40
C HIS A 372 15.12 31.76 3.89
N GLU A 373 15.32 32.80 3.07
CA GLU A 373 14.22 33.52 2.42
C GLU A 373 13.39 32.58 1.53
N TRP A 374 14.04 31.67 0.79
CA TRP A 374 13.34 30.72 -0.07
C TRP A 374 12.58 29.65 0.71
N ALA A 375 13.13 29.15 1.82
CA ALA A 375 12.47 28.15 2.65
C ALA A 375 11.16 28.67 3.28
N GLU A 376 11.09 29.97 3.59
CA GLU A 376 9.88 30.62 4.09
C GLU A 376 8.87 30.93 2.98
N ALA A 377 9.35 31.29 1.79
CA ALA A 377 8.50 31.71 0.68
C ALA A 377 8.01 30.57 -0.24
N TYR A 378 8.71 29.43 -0.28
CA TYR A 378 8.47 28.36 -1.24
C TYR A 378 8.22 26.97 -0.61
N TRP A 379 7.49 26.15 -1.35
CA TRP A 379 7.28 24.72 -1.15
C TRP A 379 7.95 23.96 -2.30
N PHE A 380 8.58 22.84 -1.96
CA PHE A 380 9.43 22.08 -2.86
C PHE A 380 8.88 20.68 -3.17
N PRO A 381 7.81 20.54 -3.98
CA PRO A 381 7.31 19.21 -4.33
C PRO A 381 8.30 18.46 -5.20
N THR A 382 8.67 17.27 -4.75
CA THR A 382 9.31 16.26 -5.58
C THR A 382 8.35 15.83 -6.68
N VAL A 383 8.86 15.72 -7.91
CA VAL A 383 8.15 15.19 -9.08
C VAL A 383 8.62 13.76 -9.37
N LEU A 384 9.93 13.54 -9.23
CA LEU A 384 10.57 12.25 -9.46
C LEU A 384 11.63 12.02 -8.39
N MET A 385 11.72 10.79 -7.91
CA MET A 385 12.75 10.36 -6.97
C MET A 385 13.23 8.96 -7.34
N ASN A 386 14.54 8.79 -7.40
CA ASN A 386 15.18 7.48 -7.44
C ASN A 386 15.89 7.24 -6.10
N VAL A 387 15.84 6.02 -5.61
CA VAL A 387 16.59 5.55 -4.44
C VAL A 387 17.26 4.24 -4.78
N ASP A 388 18.58 4.20 -4.70
CA ASP A 388 19.41 3.02 -4.88
C ASP A 388 20.05 2.63 -3.54
N ILE A 389 19.62 1.51 -2.98
CA ILE A 389 20.16 0.96 -1.74
C ILE A 389 21.36 0.07 -2.11
N LYS A 390 22.52 0.42 -1.57
CA LYS A 390 23.80 -0.27 -1.83
C LYS A 390 24.18 -1.24 -0.73
N LYS A 391 23.69 -1.00 0.49
CA LYS A 391 23.97 -1.80 1.67
C LYS A 391 22.70 -1.97 2.48
N ALA A 392 22.41 -3.21 2.89
CA ALA A 392 21.36 -3.49 3.85
C ALA A 392 21.78 -3.00 5.25
N LEU A 393 20.87 -2.31 5.93
CA LEU A 393 21.02 -1.98 7.34
C LEU A 393 20.50 -3.14 8.23
N PRO A 394 20.97 -3.24 9.49
CA PRO A 394 20.43 -4.15 10.49
C PRO A 394 18.91 -3.97 10.66
N ALA A 395 18.24 -5.01 11.15
CA ALA A 395 16.78 -5.02 11.27
C ALA A 395 16.28 -4.04 12.34
N GLU A 396 17.07 -3.84 13.39
CA GLU A 396 16.91 -2.88 14.47
C GLU A 396 17.20 -1.43 14.03
N GLY A 397 17.71 -1.24 12.82
CA GLY A 397 18.12 0.07 12.30
C GLY A 397 19.50 0.49 12.80
N VAL A 398 19.87 1.72 12.47
CA VAL A 398 21.08 2.38 12.99
C VAL A 398 20.69 3.75 13.49
N GLU A 399 21.33 4.17 14.58
CA GLU A 399 21.06 5.46 15.22
C GLU A 399 21.61 6.63 14.40
N TRP A 400 22.76 6.46 13.75
CA TRP A 400 23.47 7.52 13.05
C TRP A 400 23.67 7.19 11.57
N LEU A 401 23.30 8.15 10.73
CA LEU A 401 23.58 8.17 9.30
C LEU A 401 24.15 9.54 8.95
N HIS A 402 25.11 9.56 8.05
CA HIS A 402 25.65 10.79 7.51
C HIS A 402 25.03 11.06 6.14
N LEU A 403 24.48 12.26 5.96
CA LEU A 403 23.81 12.67 4.72
C LEU A 403 24.61 13.78 4.05
N GLN A 404 24.92 13.59 2.78
CA GLN A 404 25.46 14.64 1.93
C GLN A 404 24.44 14.94 0.84
N ALA A 405 23.96 16.19 0.80
CA ALA A 405 23.01 16.66 -0.19
C ALA A 405 23.67 17.71 -1.10
N GLN A 406 23.43 17.61 -2.40
CA GLN A 406 23.92 18.55 -3.39
C GLN A 406 22.79 18.98 -4.33
N VAL A 407 22.77 20.27 -4.65
CA VAL A 407 21.94 20.85 -5.71
C VAL A 407 22.89 21.32 -6.80
N ARG A 408 22.73 20.84 -8.03
CA ARG A 408 23.61 21.26 -9.15
C ARG A 408 23.08 22.48 -9.86
N LYS A 409 21.76 22.57 -10.06
CA LYS A 409 21.14 23.70 -10.75
C LYS A 409 19.76 24.03 -10.19
N VAL A 410 19.54 25.32 -9.99
CA VAL A 410 18.20 25.88 -9.83
C VAL A 410 17.92 26.74 -11.07
N GLU A 411 16.87 26.42 -11.81
CA GLU A 411 16.53 27.17 -13.02
C GLU A 411 15.02 27.17 -13.25
N ASN A 412 14.44 28.36 -13.40
CA ASN A 412 13.02 28.56 -13.72
C ASN A 412 12.08 27.79 -12.78
N GLY A 413 12.37 27.82 -11.47
CA GLY A 413 11.56 27.15 -10.46
C GLY A 413 11.65 25.62 -10.47
N ARG A 414 12.72 25.06 -11.02
CA ARG A 414 13.06 23.64 -10.96
C ARG A 414 14.44 23.47 -10.36
N PHE A 415 14.64 22.38 -9.63
CA PHE A 415 15.95 22.04 -9.09
C PHE A 415 16.12 20.53 -8.94
N ASP A 416 17.36 20.10 -8.97
CA ASP A 416 17.79 18.74 -8.66
C ASP A 416 18.31 18.63 -7.23
N VAL A 417 18.20 17.44 -6.65
CA VAL A 417 18.87 17.10 -5.40
C VAL A 417 19.48 15.72 -5.53
N ASP A 418 20.78 15.63 -5.34
CA ASP A 418 21.48 14.37 -5.13
C ASP A 418 21.75 14.19 -3.65
N ILE A 419 21.43 13.02 -3.11
CA ILE A 419 21.67 12.66 -1.71
C ILE A 419 22.51 11.39 -1.66
N VAL A 420 23.59 11.45 -0.90
CA VAL A 420 24.41 10.29 -0.54
C VAL A 420 24.25 10.04 0.94
N VAL A 421 23.88 8.81 1.29
CA VAL A 421 23.70 8.36 2.67
C VAL A 421 24.84 7.41 3.02
N LEU A 422 25.57 7.73 4.07
CA LEU A 422 26.68 6.94 4.59
C LEU A 422 26.36 6.43 6.00
N ASP A 423 26.96 5.32 6.39
CA ASP A 423 26.97 4.86 7.78
C ASP A 423 28.07 5.55 8.61
N ARG A 424 28.24 5.12 9.88
CA ARG A 424 29.22 5.70 10.81
C ARG A 424 30.66 5.50 10.34
N GLU A 425 30.92 4.45 9.58
CA GLU A 425 32.23 4.11 9.02
C GLU A 425 32.52 4.87 7.71
N GLY A 426 31.55 5.63 7.19
CA GLY A 426 31.66 6.37 5.94
C GLY A 426 31.37 5.54 4.69
N ASP A 427 30.81 4.33 4.84
CA ASP A 427 30.42 3.49 3.72
C ASP A 427 29.05 3.87 3.16
N ILE A 428 28.91 3.80 1.83
CA ILE A 428 27.67 4.15 1.13
C ILE A 428 26.57 3.15 1.46
N VAL A 429 25.50 3.65 2.04
CA VAL A 429 24.27 2.90 2.34
C VAL A 429 23.27 3.05 1.21
N ALA A 430 23.02 4.28 0.79
CA ALA A 430 22.04 4.57 -0.25
C ALA A 430 22.42 5.83 -1.04
N LEU A 431 21.97 5.87 -2.29
CA LEU A 431 22.04 7.02 -3.17
C LEU A 431 20.61 7.42 -3.54
N SER A 432 20.34 8.73 -3.62
CA SER A 432 19.06 9.22 -4.12
C SER A 432 19.26 10.39 -5.06
N THR A 433 18.49 10.43 -6.13
CA THR A 433 18.42 11.55 -7.06
C THR A 433 16.98 12.02 -7.16
N GLN A 434 16.74 13.31 -7.01
CA GLN A 434 15.41 13.90 -7.02
C GLN A 434 15.31 15.05 -8.00
N VAL A 435 14.15 15.19 -8.62
CA VAL A 435 13.77 16.38 -9.38
C VAL A 435 12.56 16.99 -8.71
N ALA A 436 12.65 18.28 -8.38
CA ALA A 436 11.62 18.99 -7.66
C ALA A 436 11.32 20.36 -8.28
N LEU A 437 10.15 20.89 -7.96
CA LEU A 437 9.75 22.25 -8.31
C LEU A 437 9.96 23.19 -7.12
N MET A 438 10.08 24.48 -7.36
CA MET A 438 10.01 25.54 -6.36
C MET A 438 8.73 26.34 -6.62
N LEU A 439 7.71 26.12 -5.77
CA LEU A 439 6.40 26.76 -5.90
C LEU A 439 6.13 27.66 -4.69
N PRO A 440 5.36 28.76 -4.79
CA PRO A 440 5.03 29.57 -3.62
C PRO A 440 4.38 28.73 -2.50
N ALA A 441 4.77 28.95 -1.24
CA ALA A 441 4.32 28.15 -0.10
C ALA A 441 2.79 28.13 0.07
N ALA A 442 2.11 29.22 -0.32
CA ALA A 442 0.65 29.31 -0.35
C ALA A 442 -0.02 28.21 -1.20
N ARG A 443 0.67 27.66 -2.21
CA ARG A 443 0.16 26.53 -2.99
C ARG A 443 0.10 25.24 -2.18
N ASN A 444 0.98 25.05 -1.20
CA ASN A 444 0.93 23.88 -0.32
C ASN A 444 -0.31 23.94 0.59
N LEU A 445 -0.57 25.12 1.18
CA LEU A 445 -1.74 25.37 2.05
C LEU A 445 -3.06 25.44 1.29
N ALA A 446 -3.03 25.60 -0.04
CA ALA A 446 -4.24 25.58 -0.83
C ALA A 446 -4.91 24.20 -0.69
N GLY A 447 -6.12 24.21 -0.11
CA GLY A 447 -7.02 23.07 -0.12
C GLY A 447 -7.15 22.52 -1.53
N ARG A 448 -7.52 21.24 -1.64
CA ARG A 448 -7.55 20.52 -2.94
C ARG A 448 -8.26 21.32 -4.04
N GLU A 449 -9.16 22.23 -3.67
CA GLU A 449 -10.02 23.11 -4.48
C GLU A 449 -9.33 23.87 -5.61
N LYS A 450 -8.06 24.26 -5.47
CA LYS A 450 -7.37 25.17 -6.40
C LYS A 450 -6.34 24.52 -7.35
N LEU A 451 -6.31 23.19 -7.50
CA LEU A 451 -5.40 22.47 -8.40
C LEU A 451 -6.13 21.56 -9.38
#